data_AF-A0A268FD50-F1
#
_entry.id   AF-A0A268FD50-F1
#
_cell.length_a   1.000
_cell.length_b   1.000
_cell.length_c   1.000
_cell.angle_alpha   90.00
_cell.angle_beta   90.00
_cell.angle_gamma   90.00
#
_symmetry.space_group_name_H-M   'P 1'
#
loop_
_entity.id
_entity.type
_entity.pdbx_description
1 polymer ?
#
loop_
_entity_poly.entity_id
_entity_poly.type
_entity_poly.pdbx_seq_one_letter_code
_entity_poly.pdbx_strand_id
1 'polypeptide(L)'
;MDFPTIQTNFWDAVIAVPVVMIMTQLLKMMIKIPKKYVPTIALALGLLISVFISHRHSLVAGLFMGWFYGYSAIGSYASMKTTILTFLEKRKKKAGK
;
A
#
# COMPACT_ATOMS: atom_id res chain seq x y z
N MET A 1 -25.11 -12.98 -15.09
CA MET A 1 -23.68 -12.70 -14.87
C MET A 1 -23.61 -11.36 -14.16
N ASP A 2 -23.77 -11.36 -12.84
CA ASP A 2 -23.64 -10.13 -12.06
C ASP A 2 -22.15 -9.88 -11.85
N PHE A 3 -21.59 -8.94 -12.63
CA PHE A 3 -20.29 -8.36 -12.33
C PHE A 3 -20.34 -7.86 -10.88
N PRO A 4 -19.34 -8.18 -10.03
CA PRO A 4 -19.32 -7.67 -8.67
C PRO A 4 -19.37 -6.15 -8.77
N THR A 5 -20.41 -5.57 -8.18
CA THR A 5 -20.70 -4.13 -8.16
C THR A 5 -19.46 -3.38 -7.67
N ILE A 6 -18.70 -2.82 -8.62
CA ILE A 6 -17.38 -2.18 -8.42
C ILE A 6 -17.44 -1.10 -7.33
N GLN A 7 -18.61 -0.51 -7.10
CA GLN A 7 -18.83 0.52 -6.08
C GLN A 7 -18.66 0.02 -4.63
N THR A 8 -19.07 -1.21 -4.30
CA THR A 8 -18.90 -1.74 -2.93
C THR A 8 -17.43 -2.00 -2.61
N ASN A 9 -16.64 -2.30 -3.66
CA ASN A 9 -15.22 -2.61 -3.62
C ASN A 9 -14.30 -1.36 -3.49
N PHE A 10 -14.84 -0.16 -3.73
CA PHE A 10 -14.09 1.09 -3.59
C PHE A 10 -13.74 1.38 -2.13
N TRP A 11 -14.69 1.14 -1.22
CA TRP A 11 -14.46 1.32 0.22
C TRP A 11 -13.41 0.37 0.77
N ASP A 12 -13.38 -0.88 0.27
CA ASP A 12 -12.32 -1.84 0.59
C ASP A 12 -10.95 -1.31 0.14
N ALA A 13 -10.83 -0.71 -1.04
CA ALA A 13 -9.58 -0.13 -1.52
C ALA A 13 -9.11 1.07 -0.67
N VAL A 14 -10.04 1.97 -0.33
CA VAL A 14 -9.76 3.17 0.46
C VAL A 14 -9.29 2.82 1.87
N ILE A 15 -9.78 1.72 2.45
CA ILE A 15 -9.40 1.26 3.79
C ILE A 15 -8.18 0.34 3.73
N ALA A 16 -8.13 -0.60 2.78
CA ALA A 16 -7.05 -1.58 2.67
C ALA A 16 -5.71 -0.94 2.33
N VAL A 17 -5.67 0.11 1.50
CA VAL A 17 -4.40 0.76 1.11
C VAL A 17 -3.68 1.40 2.32
N PRO A 18 -4.33 2.26 3.13
CA PRO A 18 -3.74 2.75 4.38
C PRO A 18 -3.37 1.63 5.35
N VAL A 19 -4.21 0.60 5.49
CA VAL A 19 -3.94 -0.53 6.40
C VAL A 19 -2.69 -1.31 5.95
N VAL A 20 -2.58 -1.67 4.68
CA VAL A 20 -1.38 -2.31 4.11
C VAL A 20 -0.16 -1.42 4.29
N MET A 21 -0.30 -0.11 4.07
CA MET A 21 0.80 0.84 4.28
C MET A 21 1.24 0.89 5.75
N ILE A 22 0.31 0.95 6.71
CA ILE A 22 0.62 0.96 8.14
C ILE A 22 1.26 -0.37 8.56
N MET A 23 0.67 -1.50 8.17
CA MET A 23 1.21 -2.83 8.48
C MET A 23 2.63 -2.99 7.92
N THR A 24 2.89 -2.57 6.69
CA THR A 24 4.24 -2.66 6.10
C THR A 24 5.25 -1.77 6.83
N GLN A 25 4.86 -0.59 7.31
CA GLN A 25 5.72 0.23 8.17
C GLN A 25 5.96 -0.41 9.54
N LEU A 26 4.94 -1.02 10.15
CA LEU A 26 5.07 -1.72 11.43
C LEU A 26 6.00 -2.94 11.32
N LEU A 27 5.82 -3.78 10.30
CA LEU A 27 6.72 -4.92 10.04
C LEU A 27 8.16 -4.45 9.79
N LYS A 28 8.33 -3.37 9.03
CA LYS A 28 9.65 -2.77 8.80
C LYS A 28 10.29 -2.31 10.13
N MET A 29 9.51 -1.72 11.04
CA MET A 29 9.99 -1.27 12.35
C MET A 29 10.37 -2.46 13.24
N MET A 30 9.56 -3.51 13.26
CA MET A 30 9.78 -4.69 14.11
C MET A 30 10.96 -5.56 13.64
N ILE A 31 11.11 -5.75 12.32
CA ILE A 31 12.02 -6.75 11.75
C ILE A 31 13.31 -6.11 11.17
N LYS A 32 13.49 -4.77 11.27
CA LYS A 32 14.63 -4.03 10.70
C LYS A 32 14.93 -4.42 9.23
N ILE A 33 13.87 -4.60 8.44
CA ILE A 33 13.98 -5.15 7.10
C ILE A 33 14.70 -4.17 6.17
N PRO A 34 15.64 -4.63 5.32
CA PRO A 34 16.27 -3.79 4.32
C PRO A 34 15.22 -3.13 3.43
N LYS A 35 15.39 -1.83 3.14
CA LYS A 35 14.43 -1.01 2.37
C LYS A 35 14.07 -1.60 0.99
N LYS A 36 14.91 -2.51 0.46
CA LYS A 36 14.71 -3.23 -0.80
C LYS A 36 13.51 -4.20 -0.78
N TYR A 37 13.19 -4.79 0.38
CA TYR A 37 12.13 -5.81 0.50
C TYR A 37 10.78 -5.25 0.93
N VAL A 38 10.72 -3.97 1.33
CA VAL A 38 9.49 -3.30 1.74
C VAL A 38 8.40 -3.37 0.65
N PRO A 39 8.69 -3.18 -0.65
CA PRO A 39 7.68 -3.30 -1.70
C PRO A 39 7.16 -4.73 -1.86
N THR A 40 8.03 -5.73 -1.75
CA THR A 40 7.65 -7.15 -1.86
C THR A 40 6.71 -7.56 -0.72
N ILE A 41 6.98 -7.07 0.50
CA ILE A 41 6.14 -7.33 1.68
C ILE A 41 4.80 -6.61 1.56
N ALA A 42 4.77 -5.40 1.01
CA ALA A 42 3.53 -4.69 0.74
C ALA A 42 2.63 -5.42 -0.26
N LEU A 43 3.23 -5.96 -1.33
CA LEU A 43 2.51 -6.81 -2.28
C LEU A 43 2.01 -8.10 -1.63
N ALA A 44 2.86 -8.80 -0.87
CA ALA A 44 2.47 -10.02 -0.19
C ALA A 44 1.33 -9.79 0.82
N LEU A 45 1.37 -8.69 1.58
CA LEU A 45 0.30 -8.31 2.51
C LEU A 45 -0.98 -7.89 1.79
N GLY A 46 -0.88 -7.13 0.70
CA GLY A 46 -2.03 -6.76 -0.13
C GLY A 46 -2.74 -7.99 -0.72
N LEU A 47 -1.96 -8.96 -1.22
CA LEU A 47 -2.48 -10.24 -1.70
C LEU A 47 -3.09 -11.07 -0.57
N LEU A 48 -2.42 -11.19 0.58
CA LEU A 48 -2.96 -11.93 1.74
C LEU A 48 -4.28 -11.33 2.22
N ILE A 49 -4.35 -10.01 2.39
CA ILE A 49 -5.54 -9.31 2.87
C ILE A 49 -6.69 -9.47 1.88
N SER A 50 -6.45 -9.30 0.58
CA SER A 50 -7.53 -9.38 -0.41
C SER A 50 -8.03 -10.80 -0.66
N VAL A 51 -7.13 -11.79 -0.64
CA VAL A 51 -7.48 -13.21 -0.82
C VAL A 51 -8.23 -13.76 0.40
N PHE A 52 -7.83 -13.37 1.63
CA PHE A 52 -8.48 -13.90 2.84
C PHE A 52 -9.76 -13.15 3.26
N ILE A 53 -9.87 -11.84 2.97
CA ILE A 53 -10.96 -11.00 3.51
C ILE A 53 -12.04 -10.66 2.48
N SER A 54 -11.70 -10.18 1.28
CA SER A 54 -12.71 -9.57 0.39
C SER A 54 -13.40 -10.52 -0.61
N HIS A 55 -12.75 -11.56 -1.11
CA HIS A 55 -13.30 -12.32 -2.25
C HIS A 55 -13.21 -13.85 -2.08
N ARG A 56 -13.93 -14.40 -1.11
CA ARG A 56 -14.09 -15.87 -0.99
C ARG A 56 -14.86 -16.50 -2.16
N HIS A 57 -15.63 -15.70 -2.92
CA HIS A 57 -16.50 -16.18 -4.00
C HIS A 57 -15.86 -16.15 -5.41
N SER A 58 -14.76 -15.41 -5.60
CA SER A 58 -14.00 -15.43 -6.86
C SER A 58 -12.52 -15.10 -6.61
N LEU A 59 -11.66 -16.12 -6.75
CA LEU A 59 -10.21 -16.00 -6.54
C LEU A 59 -9.57 -14.93 -7.45
N VAL A 60 -10.09 -14.78 -8.66
CA VAL A 60 -9.56 -13.82 -9.66
C VAL A 60 -9.77 -12.37 -9.21
N ALA A 61 -10.94 -12.02 -8.68
CA ALA A 61 -11.20 -10.67 -8.19
C ALA A 61 -10.37 -10.34 -6.93
N GLY A 62 -10.19 -11.30 -6.02
CA GLY A 62 -9.33 -11.14 -4.85
C GLY A 62 -7.85 -10.95 -5.22
N LEU A 63 -7.36 -11.67 -6.24
CA LEU A 63 -5.99 -11.48 -6.70
C LEU A 63 -5.79 -10.10 -7.32
N PHE A 64 -6.73 -9.66 -8.17
CA PHE A 64 -6.66 -8.35 -8.83
C PHE A 64 -6.72 -7.20 -7.83
N MET A 65 -7.64 -7.28 -6.86
CA MET A 65 -7.76 -6.28 -5.80
C MET A 65 -6.57 -6.27 -4.86
N GLY A 66 -6.04 -7.44 -4.46
CA GLY A 66 -4.85 -7.51 -3.63
C GLY A 66 -3.61 -6.92 -4.30
N TRP A 67 -3.49 -7.11 -5.61
CA TRP A 67 -2.46 -6.47 -6.41
C TRP A 67 -2.63 -4.95 -6.43
N PHE A 68 -3.86 -4.47 -6.64
CA PHE A 68 -4.17 -3.05 -6.63
C PHE A 68 -3.85 -2.40 -5.27
N TYR A 69 -4.21 -3.05 -4.16
CA TYR A 69 -3.94 -2.54 -2.81
C TYR A 69 -2.45 -2.50 -2.51
N GLY A 70 -1.73 -3.57 -2.86
CA GLY A 70 -0.28 -3.66 -2.70
C GLY A 70 0.46 -2.55 -3.46
N TYR A 71 0.16 -2.38 -4.76
CA TYR A 71 0.81 -1.32 -5.54
C TYR A 71 0.41 0.09 -5.12
N SER A 72 -0.85 0.31 -4.76
CA SER A 72 -1.32 1.61 -4.28
C SER A 72 -0.65 2.01 -2.96
N ALA A 73 -0.41 1.04 -2.06
CA ALA A 73 0.35 1.28 -0.84
C ALA A 73 1.83 1.61 -1.11
N ILE A 74 2.47 0.90 -2.04
CA ILE A 74 3.86 1.17 -2.45
C ILE A 74 3.99 2.56 -3.08
N GLY A 75 3.10 2.91 -4.01
CA GLY A 75 3.09 4.20 -4.70
C GLY A 75 2.84 5.36 -3.74
N SER A 76 1.85 5.22 -2.84
CA SER A 76 1.56 6.21 -1.80
C SER A 76 2.77 6.44 -0.89
N TYR A 77 3.44 5.37 -0.47
CA TYR A 77 4.65 5.48 0.35
C TYR A 77 5.80 6.19 -0.37
N ALA A 78 6.04 5.84 -1.64
CA ALA A 78 7.10 6.44 -2.44
C ALA A 78 6.85 7.95 -2.67
N SER A 79 5.62 8.32 -3.00
CA SER A 79 5.19 9.71 -3.18
C SER A 79 5.36 10.54 -1.90
N MET A 80 4.87 10.01 -0.77
CA MET A 80 4.99 10.67 0.53
C MET A 80 6.46 10.88 0.92
N LYS A 81 7.29 9.83 0.79
CA LYS A 81 8.73 9.91 1.10
C LYS A 81 9.43 10.98 0.24
N THR A 82 9.13 11.02 -1.05
CA THR A 82 9.74 11.96 -2.00
C THR A 82 9.32 13.40 -1.69
N THR A 83 8.04 13.60 -1.39
CA THR A 83 7.49 14.91 -1.00
C THR A 83 8.14 15.44 0.28
N ILE A 84 8.25 14.60 1.32
CA ILE A 84 8.89 14.99 2.58
C ILE A 84 10.36 15.33 2.36
N LEU A 85 11.11 14.49 1.63
CA LEU A 85 12.53 14.74 1.35
C LEU A 85 12.72 16.07 0.62
N THR A 86 11.95 16.30 -0.44
CA THR A 86 11.99 17.54 -1.22
C THR A 86 11.65 18.76 -0.35
N PHE A 87 10.67 18.64 0.54
CA PHE A 87 10.30 19.71 1.47
C PHE A 87 11.44 20.05 2.43
N LEU A 88 12.08 19.03 3.01
CA LEU A 88 13.21 19.21 3.93
C LEU A 88 14.44 19.81 3.22
N GLU A 89 14.75 19.36 2.01
CA GLU A 89 15.84 19.91 1.19
C GLU A 89 15.59 21.39 0.84
N LYS A 90 14.36 21.74 0.44
CA LYS A 90 13.96 23.14 0.20
C LYS A 90 14.13 24.00 1.46
N ARG A 91 13.77 23.50 2.64
CA ARG A 91 13.97 24.22 3.90
C ARG A 91 15.45 24.40 4.25
N LYS A 92 16.27 23.35 4.10
CA LYS A 92 17.71 23.42 4.36
C LYS A 92 18.41 24.42 3.43
N LYS A 93 18.04 24.45 2.15
CA LYS A 93 18.54 25.44 1.17
C LYS A 93 18.14 26.88 1.51
N LYS A 94 16.98 27.08 2.16
CA LYS A 94 16.50 28.40 2.59
C LYS A 94 17.12 28.88 3.91
N ALA A 95 17.56 27.96 4.79
CA ALA A 95 18.20 28.26 6.07
C ALA A 95 19.73 28.42 5.98
N GLY A 96 20.36 27.87 4.94
CA GLY A 96 21.79 28.05 4.63
C GLY A 96 22.09 29.22 3.67
N LYS A 97 21.07 30.02 3.35
CA LYS A 97 21.15 31.31 2.66
C LYS A 97 20.75 32.39 3.65
#